data_AF-A0A1Q7JC11-F1
#
_entry.id   AF-A0A1Q7JC11-F1
#
_cell.length_a   1.000
_cell.length_b   1.000
_cell.length_c   1.000
_cell.angle_alpha   90.00
_cell.angle_beta   90.00
_cell.angle_gamma   90.00
#
_symmetry.space_group_name_H-M   'P 1'
#
loop_
_entity.id
_entity.type
_entity.pdbx_description
1 polymer ?
#
loop_
_entity_poly.entity_id
_entity_poly.type
_entity_poly.pdbx_seq_one_letter_code
_entity_poly.pdbx_strand_id
1 'polypeptide(L)'
;MTPATSAVVLGTTVQLSAATLDAAGNPLTDRTVSWASSDPTIATVSVTGLVTGVAVGSPITITATSEGQSGQATVTVGQFVITGIHGIQTFLEQCPTNDPAYPQITQDFKLLQDGQPSLSPITCSEPISALPISQLTDELIALQVLRTAYYMSPGTEGKLPWTQQSLYAWMSSTVDGIDLKTAPGQLFCCELINGKTYFVASRQDAVNRDFKRTWFGISSSLNFYAHEIHHADPGAPGHVNGCQALPLPSDPPGCDATYDLTNLGSYGVQYWLESSWATGYLNIGIGCSPFATAMAYATWDANSANAFRDRFVTNVPPLVTAPQPYGGPCV
;
A
#
# COMPACT_ATOMS: atom_id res chain seq x y z
N MET A 1 -10.69 -22.43 3.35
CA MET A 1 -11.15 -21.06 3.70
C MET A 1 -10.11 -20.10 3.17
N THR A 2 -10.52 -18.94 2.65
CA THR A 2 -9.61 -17.95 2.07
C THR A 2 -9.99 -16.54 2.52
N PRO A 3 -9.01 -15.70 2.90
CA PRO A 3 -7.63 -16.07 3.23
C PRO A 3 -7.54 -16.94 4.49
N ALA A 4 -6.45 -17.69 4.66
CA ALA A 4 -6.21 -18.53 5.85
C ALA A 4 -5.77 -17.71 7.08
N THR A 5 -5.26 -16.50 6.86
CA THR A 5 -4.86 -15.54 7.88
C THR A 5 -5.34 -14.15 7.49
N SER A 6 -5.81 -13.34 8.45
CA SER A 6 -6.19 -11.94 8.23
C SER A 6 -5.78 -11.06 9.39
N ALA A 7 -5.26 -9.88 9.08
CA ALA A 7 -5.16 -8.78 10.04
C ALA A 7 -6.39 -7.88 9.84
N VAL A 8 -7.06 -7.54 10.94
CA VAL A 8 -8.23 -6.67 10.95
C VAL A 8 -7.91 -5.47 11.83
N VAL A 9 -8.19 -4.27 11.36
CA VAL A 9 -8.06 -3.08 12.20
C VAL A 9 -9.23 -3.06 13.17
N LEU A 10 -8.99 -2.65 14.41
CA LEU A 10 -10.06 -2.38 15.35
C LEU A 10 -11.16 -1.51 14.70
N GLY A 11 -12.40 -2.01 14.69
CA GLY A 11 -13.56 -1.32 14.12
C GLY A 11 -13.78 -1.52 12.62
N THR A 12 -12.91 -2.23 11.91
CA THR A 12 -13.07 -2.51 10.46
C THR A 12 -13.49 -3.94 10.19
N THR A 13 -13.70 -4.26 8.91
CA THR A 13 -14.15 -5.58 8.48
C THR A 13 -13.24 -6.21 7.43
N VAL A 14 -13.21 -7.54 7.39
CA VAL A 14 -12.59 -8.33 6.32
C VAL A 14 -13.56 -9.44 5.90
N GLN A 15 -13.65 -9.72 4.60
CA GLN A 15 -14.51 -10.79 4.09
C GLN A 15 -13.73 -12.11 3.99
N LEU A 16 -14.21 -13.15 4.65
CA LEU A 16 -13.73 -14.52 4.46
C LEU A 16 -14.63 -15.28 3.50
N SER A 17 -14.07 -16.23 2.77
CA SER A 17 -14.82 -17.11 1.87
C SER A 17 -14.52 -18.58 2.17
N ALA A 18 -15.54 -19.43 2.03
CA ALA A 18 -15.44 -20.88 2.19
C ALA A 18 -16.04 -21.56 0.95
N ALA A 19 -15.28 -22.46 0.35
CA ALA A 19 -15.74 -23.34 -0.72
C ALA A 19 -15.92 -24.75 -0.17
N THR A 20 -17.08 -25.35 -0.41
CA THR A 20 -17.35 -26.76 -0.11
C THR A 20 -16.95 -27.62 -1.29
N LEU A 21 -16.20 -28.68 -1.06
CA LEU A 21 -15.70 -29.59 -2.10
C LEU A 21 -16.14 -31.03 -1.80
N ASP A 22 -16.34 -31.84 -2.84
CA ASP A 22 -16.53 -33.29 -2.71
C ASP A 22 -15.18 -34.01 -2.48
N ALA A 23 -15.21 -35.34 -2.32
CA ALA A 23 -14.01 -36.14 -2.08
C ALA A 23 -13.01 -36.14 -3.27
N ALA A 24 -13.46 -35.76 -4.47
CA ALA A 24 -12.63 -35.62 -5.66
C ALA A 24 -12.12 -34.18 -5.86
N GLY A 25 -12.45 -33.26 -4.96
CA GLY A 25 -12.06 -31.85 -5.03
C GLY A 25 -12.97 -30.99 -5.89
N ASN A 26 -14.12 -31.49 -6.34
CA ASN A 26 -15.07 -30.70 -7.14
C ASN A 26 -15.90 -29.78 -6.25
N PRO A 27 -16.21 -28.54 -6.67
CA PRO A 27 -17.09 -27.66 -5.93
C PRO A 27 -18.49 -28.24 -5.74
N LEU A 28 -18.98 -28.18 -4.50
CA LEU A 28 -20.37 -28.44 -4.15
C LEU A 28 -21.11 -27.09 -4.08
N THR A 29 -22.27 -27.00 -4.74
CA THR A 29 -23.19 -25.85 -4.65
C THR A 29 -24.32 -26.12 -3.66
N ASP A 30 -25.05 -25.07 -3.29
CA ASP A 30 -26.26 -25.14 -2.44
C ASP A 30 -26.02 -25.75 -1.04
N ARG A 31 -24.77 -25.69 -0.56
CA ARG A 31 -24.39 -26.10 0.79
C ARG A 31 -24.37 -24.89 1.71
N THR A 32 -25.05 -25.02 2.84
CA THR A 32 -25.00 -23.98 3.87
C THR A 32 -23.67 -24.04 4.60
N VAL A 33 -23.03 -22.89 4.76
CA VAL A 33 -21.84 -22.70 5.58
C VAL A 33 -22.25 -21.91 6.82
N SER A 34 -22.03 -22.47 8.01
CA SER A 34 -22.14 -21.76 9.27
C SER A 34 -20.78 -21.20 9.69
N TRP A 35 -20.78 -20.02 10.29
CA TRP A 35 -19.57 -19.31 10.70
C TRP A 35 -19.56 -19.14 12.23
N ALA A 36 -18.38 -19.30 12.83
CA ALA A 36 -18.17 -19.08 14.25
C ALA A 36 -16.82 -18.41 14.50
N SER A 37 -16.81 -17.47 15.45
CA SER A 37 -15.58 -16.90 16.01
C SER A 37 -15.23 -17.62 17.31
N SER A 38 -13.95 -17.96 17.51
CA SER A 38 -13.49 -18.52 18.77
C SER A 38 -13.54 -17.51 19.93
N ASP A 39 -13.53 -16.21 19.62
CA ASP A 39 -13.70 -15.13 20.59
C ASP A 39 -14.41 -13.92 19.96
N PRO A 40 -15.75 -13.85 20.07
CA PRO A 40 -16.54 -12.71 19.58
C PRO A 40 -16.22 -11.38 20.25
N THR A 41 -15.52 -11.36 21.39
CA THR A 41 -15.10 -10.11 22.05
C THR A 41 -13.91 -9.46 21.34
N ILE A 42 -13.12 -10.24 20.60
CA ILE A 42 -12.01 -9.77 19.77
C ILE A 42 -12.49 -9.51 18.34
N ALA A 43 -13.19 -10.45 17.70
CA ALA A 43 -13.82 -10.22 16.40
C ALA A 43 -15.10 -11.05 16.21
N THR A 44 -16.14 -10.44 15.64
CA THR A 44 -17.38 -11.12 15.27
C THR A 44 -17.34 -11.57 13.81
N VAL A 45 -18.14 -12.55 13.42
CA VAL A 45 -18.29 -13.00 12.03
C VAL A 45 -19.78 -13.11 11.68
N SER A 46 -20.17 -12.56 10.53
CA SER A 46 -21.55 -12.64 10.03
C SER A 46 -21.87 -14.01 9.41
N VAL A 47 -23.14 -14.24 9.10
CA VAL A 47 -23.59 -15.45 8.37
C VAL A 47 -23.01 -15.55 6.96
N THR A 48 -22.51 -14.46 6.38
CA THR A 48 -21.85 -14.43 5.07
C THR A 48 -20.33 -14.51 5.17
N GLY A 49 -19.75 -14.68 6.37
CA GLY A 49 -18.30 -14.71 6.56
C GLY A 49 -17.64 -13.33 6.65
N LEU A 50 -18.42 -12.25 6.83
CA LEU A 50 -17.87 -10.92 7.05
C LEU A 50 -17.42 -10.79 8.51
N VAL A 51 -16.11 -10.70 8.72
CA VAL A 51 -15.49 -10.56 10.04
C VAL A 51 -15.37 -9.09 10.41
N THR A 52 -15.73 -8.71 11.63
CA THR A 52 -15.60 -7.34 12.17
C THR A 52 -14.71 -7.35 13.40
N GLY A 53 -13.66 -6.52 13.41
CA GLY A 53 -12.77 -6.35 14.56
C GLY A 53 -13.46 -5.57 15.69
N VAL A 54 -13.55 -6.17 16.88
CA VAL A 54 -14.25 -5.62 18.06
C VAL A 54 -13.27 -5.08 19.10
N ALA A 55 -12.17 -5.80 19.36
CA ALA A 55 -11.15 -5.41 20.32
C ALA A 55 -9.78 -5.94 19.89
N VAL A 56 -8.71 -5.22 20.24
CA VAL A 56 -7.34 -5.71 20.03
C VAL A 56 -7.06 -6.85 20.99
N GLY A 57 -6.43 -7.91 20.50
CA GLY A 57 -6.19 -9.10 21.31
C GLY A 57 -5.27 -10.12 20.64
N SER A 58 -5.12 -11.27 21.30
CA SER A 58 -4.42 -12.42 20.71
C SER A 58 -5.13 -12.89 19.43
N PRO A 59 -4.41 -13.51 18.49
CA PRO A 59 -5.03 -14.09 17.31
C PRO A 59 -6.16 -15.05 17.69
N ILE A 60 -7.28 -14.98 16.96
CA ILE A 60 -8.46 -15.81 17.15
C ILE A 60 -8.70 -16.68 15.91
N THR A 61 -9.47 -17.75 16.05
CA THR A 61 -9.83 -18.63 14.95
C THR A 61 -11.27 -18.36 14.50
N ILE A 62 -11.47 -18.08 13.22
CA ILE A 62 -12.77 -18.13 12.57
C ILE A 62 -12.94 -19.50 11.91
N THR A 63 -14.05 -20.17 12.21
CA THR A 63 -14.38 -21.50 11.67
C THR A 63 -15.59 -21.41 10.76
N ALA A 64 -15.46 -21.93 9.54
CA ALA A 64 -16.58 -22.19 8.63
C ALA A 64 -16.88 -23.69 8.67
N THR A 65 -18.13 -24.05 8.92
CA THR A 65 -18.58 -25.46 9.00
C THR A 65 -19.68 -25.72 7.98
N SER A 66 -19.58 -26.83 7.26
CA SER A 66 -20.64 -27.32 6.40
C SER A 66 -20.72 -28.84 6.55
N GLU A 67 -21.89 -29.36 6.93
CA GLU A 67 -22.18 -30.80 6.98
C GLU A 67 -21.16 -31.63 7.79
N GLY A 68 -20.67 -31.05 8.90
CA GLY A 68 -19.69 -31.69 9.78
C GLY A 68 -18.23 -31.54 9.35
N GLN A 69 -17.96 -30.96 8.19
CA GLN A 69 -16.62 -30.56 7.74
C GLN A 69 -16.34 -29.10 8.08
N SER A 70 -15.09 -28.77 8.37
CA SER A 70 -14.70 -27.41 8.72
C SER A 70 -13.45 -26.92 8.00
N GLY A 71 -13.40 -25.60 7.79
CA GLY A 71 -12.21 -24.86 7.44
C GLY A 71 -11.99 -23.76 8.47
N GLN A 72 -10.73 -23.34 8.65
CA GLN A 72 -10.37 -22.32 9.63
C GLN A 72 -9.55 -21.21 8.99
N ALA A 73 -9.66 -20.00 9.55
CA ALA A 73 -8.74 -18.91 9.35
C ALA A 73 -8.35 -18.28 10.68
N THR A 74 -7.14 -17.76 10.76
CA THR A 74 -6.67 -17.00 11.93
C THR A 74 -6.87 -15.51 11.68
N VAL A 75 -7.55 -14.82 12.60
CA VAL A 75 -7.78 -13.38 12.57
C VAL A 75 -7.05 -12.72 13.72
N THR A 76 -6.27 -11.67 13.42
CA THR A 76 -5.63 -10.83 14.45
C THR A 76 -6.23 -9.44 14.36
N VAL A 77 -6.78 -8.93 15.46
CA VAL A 77 -7.28 -7.56 15.52
C VAL A 77 -6.21 -6.65 16.12
N GLY A 78 -5.75 -5.68 15.35
CA GLY A 78 -4.71 -4.72 15.74
C GLY A 78 -5.25 -3.31 15.94
N GLN A 79 -4.50 -2.47 16.65
CA GLN A 79 -4.69 -1.02 16.57
C GLN A 79 -4.22 -0.54 15.19
N PHE A 80 -4.82 0.53 14.69
CA PHE A 80 -4.23 1.26 13.57
C PHE A 80 -2.86 1.81 14.00
N VAL A 81 -1.94 1.83 13.06
CA VAL A 81 -0.65 2.50 13.17
C VAL A 81 -0.91 3.99 13.01
N ILE A 82 -0.82 4.72 14.13
CA ILE A 82 -0.78 6.18 14.09
C ILE A 82 0.58 6.58 13.52
N THR A 83 0.54 7.19 12.34
CA THR A 83 1.72 7.79 11.74
C THR A 83 2.00 9.16 12.35
N GLY A 84 3.04 9.84 11.87
CA GLY A 84 3.27 11.26 12.16
C GLY A 84 2.36 12.23 11.39
N ILE A 85 1.40 11.75 10.59
CA ILE A 85 0.48 12.59 9.80
C ILE A 85 -0.90 12.62 10.48
N HIS A 86 -1.29 13.78 11.00
CA HIS A 86 -2.61 13.98 11.64
C HIS A 86 -3.75 14.21 10.63
N GLY A 87 -3.46 14.74 9.46
CA GLY A 87 -4.47 15.03 8.43
C GLY A 87 -3.83 15.16 7.06
N ILE A 88 -3.96 14.12 6.23
CA ILE A 88 -3.24 14.05 4.95
C ILE A 88 -3.58 15.22 4.01
N GLN A 89 -4.84 15.66 3.98
CA GLN A 89 -5.24 16.77 3.10
C GLN A 89 -4.48 18.07 3.43
N THR A 90 -4.43 18.47 4.70
CA THR A 90 -3.73 19.70 5.11
C THR A 90 -2.22 19.53 5.10
N PHE A 91 -1.72 18.34 5.42
CA PHE A 91 -0.31 17.98 5.31
C PHE A 91 0.22 18.18 3.88
N LEU A 92 -0.58 17.83 2.87
CA LEU A 92 -0.21 17.94 1.47
C LEU A 92 -0.18 19.39 0.95
N GLU A 93 -0.76 20.35 1.66
CA GLU A 93 -0.71 21.76 1.27
C GLU A 93 0.63 22.43 1.59
N GLN A 94 1.44 21.80 2.45
CA GLN A 94 2.72 22.35 2.92
C GLN A 94 3.86 22.00 1.97
N CYS A 95 4.74 22.98 1.76
CA CYS A 95 5.88 22.84 0.89
C CYS A 95 6.95 21.93 1.53
N PRO A 96 7.38 20.85 0.86
CA PRO A 96 8.37 19.95 1.42
C PRO A 96 9.73 20.63 1.58
N THR A 97 10.01 21.71 0.84
CA THR A 97 11.24 22.51 0.97
C THR A 97 11.27 23.42 2.19
N ASN A 98 10.10 23.69 2.79
CA ASN A 98 9.97 24.46 4.03
C ASN A 98 9.93 23.56 5.27
N ASP A 99 9.82 22.25 5.08
CA ASP A 99 9.63 21.29 6.14
C ASP A 99 10.94 21.02 6.92
N PRO A 100 10.91 20.89 8.26
CA PRO A 100 12.09 20.55 9.06
C PRO A 100 12.80 19.26 8.65
N ALA A 101 12.09 18.29 8.04
CA ALA A 101 12.67 17.05 7.54
C ALA A 101 13.42 17.20 6.21
N TYR A 102 13.29 18.33 5.50
CA TYR A 102 13.88 18.55 4.18
C TYR A 102 15.40 18.27 4.11
N PRO A 103 16.25 18.74 5.05
CA PRO A 103 17.68 18.48 4.99
C PRO A 103 18.01 16.99 5.12
N GLN A 104 17.28 16.27 5.98
CA GLN A 104 17.43 14.83 6.13
C GLN A 104 16.98 14.10 4.85
N ILE A 105 15.83 14.48 4.31
CA ILE A 105 15.27 13.82 3.13
C ILE A 105 16.19 13.94 1.92
N THR A 106 16.75 15.13 1.69
CA THR A 106 17.69 15.36 0.57
C THR A 106 19.09 14.82 0.85
N GLN A 107 19.43 14.54 2.10
CA GLN A 107 20.63 13.80 2.46
C GLN A 107 20.49 12.33 2.06
N ASP A 108 19.38 11.71 2.45
CA ASP A 108 19.11 10.28 2.30
C ASP A 108 18.74 9.89 0.87
N PHE A 109 17.95 10.72 0.18
CA PHE A 109 17.55 10.50 -1.21
C PHE A 109 18.09 11.59 -2.12
N LYS A 110 19.01 11.21 -3.01
CA LYS A 110 19.49 12.09 -4.07
C LYS A 110 18.54 12.07 -5.26
N LEU A 111 18.10 13.25 -5.69
CA LEU A 111 17.35 13.42 -6.92
C LEU A 111 18.32 13.70 -8.07
N LEU A 112 18.32 12.80 -9.05
CA LEU A 112 19.09 12.92 -10.28
C LEU A 112 18.15 13.21 -11.46
N GLN A 113 18.72 13.77 -12.52
CA GLN A 113 18.14 13.81 -13.85
C GLN A 113 19.12 13.17 -14.82
N ASP A 114 18.68 12.10 -15.49
CA ASP A 114 19.49 11.35 -16.46
C ASP A 114 20.89 11.00 -15.91
N GLY A 115 20.94 10.58 -14.64
CA GLY A 115 22.15 10.19 -13.94
C GLY A 115 23.05 11.33 -13.44
N GLN A 116 22.62 12.59 -13.59
CA GLN A 116 23.32 13.77 -13.08
C GLN A 116 22.54 14.42 -11.93
N PRO A 117 23.19 15.05 -10.93
CA PRO A 117 22.47 15.76 -9.87
C PRO A 117 21.51 16.80 -10.45
N SER A 118 20.27 16.87 -9.96
CA SER A 118 19.35 17.94 -10.37
C SER A 118 19.91 19.28 -9.85
N LEU A 119 20.23 20.20 -10.76
CA LEU A 119 21.01 21.43 -10.46
C LEU A 119 20.13 22.64 -10.11
N SER A 120 18.82 22.57 -10.34
CA SER A 120 17.91 23.71 -10.13
C SER A 120 17.34 23.72 -8.71
N PRO A 121 17.33 24.88 -8.01
CA PRO A 121 16.60 25.01 -6.76
C PRO A 121 15.13 24.62 -6.95
N ILE A 122 14.64 23.72 -6.11
CA ILE A 122 13.23 23.32 -6.12
C ILE A 122 12.46 24.42 -5.39
N THR A 123 11.72 25.24 -6.14
CA THR A 123 10.89 26.31 -5.57
C THR A 123 9.53 25.77 -5.20
N CYS A 124 8.95 26.25 -4.10
CA CYS A 124 7.61 25.91 -3.68
C CYS A 124 6.94 27.08 -2.94
N SER A 125 5.64 27.25 -3.14
CA SER A 125 4.79 28.16 -2.37
C SER A 125 3.54 27.44 -1.87
N GLU A 126 3.10 27.78 -0.67
CA GLU A 126 1.91 27.19 -0.05
C GLU A 126 0.68 28.08 -0.32
N PRO A 127 -0.53 27.49 -0.46
CA PRO A 127 -0.81 26.05 -0.45
C PRO A 127 -0.40 25.37 -1.78
N ILE A 128 0.13 24.14 -1.73
CA ILE A 128 0.52 23.37 -2.93
C ILE A 128 -0.67 23.23 -3.90
N SER A 129 -1.90 23.10 -3.40
CA SER A 129 -3.09 23.06 -4.25
C SER A 129 -3.24 24.29 -5.17
N ALA A 130 -2.69 25.44 -4.80
CA ALA A 130 -2.72 26.67 -5.60
C ALA A 130 -1.47 26.88 -6.48
N LEU A 131 -0.47 26.00 -6.42
CA LEU A 131 0.73 26.13 -7.26
C LEU A 131 0.38 26.03 -8.76
N PRO A 132 0.87 26.96 -9.59
CA PRO A 132 0.78 26.83 -11.04
C PRO A 132 1.41 25.52 -11.51
N ILE A 133 0.79 24.85 -12.48
CA ILE A 133 1.27 23.54 -12.97
C ILE A 133 2.68 23.56 -13.58
N SER A 134 3.16 24.74 -13.99
CA SER A 134 4.53 24.96 -14.44
C SER A 134 5.56 24.97 -13.30
N GLN A 135 5.12 25.21 -12.06
CA GLN A 135 5.96 25.23 -10.86
C GLN A 135 5.89 23.91 -10.07
N LEU A 136 4.86 23.09 -10.31
CA LEU A 136 4.76 21.74 -9.75
C LEU A 136 5.64 20.78 -10.55
N THR A 137 6.93 20.74 -10.23
CA THR A 137 7.93 19.88 -10.90
C THR A 137 7.90 18.44 -10.38
N ASP A 138 8.46 17.50 -11.14
CA ASP A 138 8.60 16.11 -10.70
C ASP A 138 9.47 16.00 -9.44
N GLU A 139 10.49 16.84 -9.30
CA GLU A 139 11.31 16.92 -8.09
C GLU A 139 10.51 17.37 -6.87
N LEU A 140 9.62 18.36 -7.03
CA LEU A 140 8.78 18.83 -5.94
C LEU A 140 7.79 17.73 -5.50
N ILE A 141 7.22 17.00 -6.47
CA ILE A 141 6.35 15.85 -6.20
C ILE A 141 7.14 14.74 -5.49
N ALA A 142 8.33 14.40 -5.98
CA ALA A 142 9.18 13.38 -5.37
C ALA A 142 9.52 13.72 -3.92
N LEU A 143 9.85 14.98 -3.63
CA LEU A 143 10.05 15.45 -2.26
C LEU A 143 8.79 15.32 -1.41
N GLN A 144 7.61 15.61 -1.95
CA GLN A 144 6.36 15.47 -1.21
C GLN A 144 6.02 14.01 -0.90
N VAL A 145 6.32 13.10 -1.83
CA VAL A 145 6.19 11.65 -1.64
C VAL A 145 7.16 11.17 -0.55
N LEU A 146 8.43 11.57 -0.62
CA LEU A 146 9.44 11.20 0.38
C LEU A 146 9.13 11.79 1.76
N ARG A 147 8.64 13.03 1.82
CA ARG A 147 8.15 13.65 3.06
C ARG A 147 6.96 12.89 3.64
N THR A 148 6.05 12.44 2.79
CA THR A 148 4.92 11.59 3.22
C THR A 148 5.44 10.29 3.82
N ALA A 149 6.35 9.60 3.15
CA ALA A 149 6.99 8.38 3.70
C ALA A 149 7.72 8.62 5.03
N TYR A 150 8.45 9.74 5.13
CA TYR A 150 9.15 10.15 6.35
C TYR A 150 8.19 10.29 7.52
N TYR A 151 7.11 11.06 7.37
CA TYR A 151 6.10 11.23 8.42
C TYR A 151 5.17 10.03 8.57
N MET A 152 5.14 9.10 7.62
CA MET A 152 4.49 7.81 7.82
C MET A 152 5.31 6.86 8.71
N SER A 153 6.61 7.10 8.87
CA SER A 153 7.51 6.18 9.57
C SER A 153 7.26 6.01 11.07
N PRO A 154 6.92 7.06 11.84
CA PRO A 154 6.51 6.89 13.22
C PRO A 154 5.44 5.80 13.35
N GLY A 155 5.68 4.80 14.21
CA GLY A 155 4.76 3.70 14.46
C GLY A 155 4.82 2.52 13.48
N THR A 156 5.54 2.61 12.35
CA THR A 156 5.61 1.52 11.35
C THR A 156 6.71 0.49 11.57
N GLU A 157 7.65 0.75 12.48
CA GLU A 157 8.74 -0.20 12.80
C GLU A 157 8.17 -1.54 13.30
N GLY A 158 8.62 -2.64 12.69
CA GLY A 158 8.12 -3.99 12.94
C GLY A 158 6.65 -4.23 12.55
N LYS A 159 6.04 -3.32 11.79
CA LYS A 159 4.64 -3.44 11.32
C LYS A 159 4.51 -3.70 9.82
N LEU A 160 5.58 -3.52 9.05
CA LEU A 160 5.61 -3.78 7.61
C LEU A 160 5.90 -5.27 7.36
N PRO A 161 5.11 -5.99 6.55
CA PRO A 161 5.31 -7.42 6.32
C PRO A 161 6.68 -7.82 5.74
N TRP A 162 7.29 -6.94 4.92
CA TRP A 162 8.53 -7.22 4.19
C TRP A 162 9.80 -6.75 4.92
N THR A 163 9.68 -5.95 5.99
CA THR A 163 10.84 -5.34 6.66
C THR A 163 10.57 -5.07 8.13
N GLN A 164 11.60 -5.19 8.97
CA GLN A 164 11.51 -4.82 10.38
C GLN A 164 11.71 -3.30 10.61
N GLN A 165 12.26 -2.59 9.62
CA GLN A 165 12.46 -1.15 9.72
C GLN A 165 11.14 -0.40 9.54
N SER A 166 11.09 0.87 9.95
CA SER A 166 10.00 1.77 9.57
C SER A 166 10.04 2.09 8.06
N LEU A 167 8.92 2.58 7.50
CA LEU A 167 8.77 2.75 6.05
C LEU A 167 9.91 3.54 5.41
N TYR A 168 10.20 4.74 5.91
CA TYR A 168 11.22 5.60 5.35
C TYR A 168 12.63 5.06 5.60
N ALA A 169 12.90 4.52 6.79
CA ALA A 169 14.20 3.94 7.12
C ALA A 169 14.53 2.74 6.23
N TRP A 170 13.54 1.90 5.94
CA TRP A 170 13.67 0.86 4.93
C TRP A 170 13.97 1.47 3.56
N MET A 171 13.13 2.40 3.07
CA MET A 171 13.32 2.99 1.75
C MET A 171 14.71 3.62 1.58
N SER A 172 15.20 4.40 2.57
CA SER A 172 16.49 5.08 2.50
C SER A 172 17.71 4.18 2.73
N SER A 173 17.51 2.99 3.32
CA SER A 173 18.58 2.01 3.47
C SER A 173 18.71 1.09 2.25
N THR A 174 17.66 0.96 1.44
CA THR A 174 17.64 0.08 0.27
C THR A 174 18.12 0.78 -1.02
N VAL A 175 17.85 2.09 -1.18
CA VAL A 175 18.32 2.89 -2.33
C VAL A 175 18.90 4.24 -1.91
N ASP A 176 19.78 4.79 -2.75
CA ASP A 176 20.42 6.10 -2.56
C ASP A 176 19.61 7.28 -3.12
N GLY A 177 18.55 7.03 -3.89
CA GLY A 177 17.78 8.09 -4.52
C GLY A 177 16.90 7.69 -5.69
N ILE A 178 16.53 8.72 -6.45
CA ILE A 178 15.62 8.66 -7.59
C ILE A 178 16.34 9.27 -8.79
N ASP A 179 16.39 8.56 -9.91
CA ASP A 179 16.83 9.14 -11.18
C ASP A 179 15.63 9.45 -12.09
N LEU A 180 15.40 10.75 -12.31
CA LEU A 180 14.28 11.25 -13.09
C LEU A 180 14.67 11.34 -14.57
N LYS A 181 14.14 10.42 -15.37
CA LYS A 181 14.49 10.32 -16.80
C LYS A 181 13.67 11.28 -17.65
N THR A 182 14.33 11.95 -18.58
CA THR A 182 13.63 12.77 -19.58
C THR A 182 12.97 11.92 -20.67
N ALA A 183 13.47 10.71 -20.91
CA ALA A 183 12.82 9.74 -21.77
C ALA A 183 11.56 9.15 -21.10
N PRO A 184 10.43 9.03 -21.81
CA PRO A 184 9.18 8.50 -21.26
C PRO A 184 9.23 6.97 -21.09
N GLY A 185 8.41 6.45 -20.18
CA GLY A 185 8.20 5.01 -19.99
C GLY A 185 9.32 4.25 -19.26
N GLN A 186 10.28 4.97 -18.66
CA GLN A 186 11.35 4.40 -17.85
C GLN A 186 10.91 4.35 -16.38
N LEU A 187 10.41 3.19 -15.96
CA LEU A 187 9.94 2.93 -14.60
C LEU A 187 10.47 1.56 -14.18
N PHE A 188 11.51 1.53 -13.36
CA PHE A 188 12.11 0.29 -12.88
C PHE A 188 13.10 0.54 -11.74
N CYS A 189 13.41 -0.50 -10.99
CA CYS A 189 14.60 -0.57 -10.15
C CYS A 189 15.52 -1.71 -10.62
N CYS A 190 16.84 -1.53 -10.63
CA CYS A 190 17.58 -0.33 -10.25
C CYS A 190 18.72 -0.05 -11.23
N GLU A 191 19.06 1.23 -11.36
CA GLU A 191 20.31 1.65 -12.00
C GLU A 191 21.39 1.84 -10.95
N LEU A 192 22.62 1.43 -11.30
CA LEU A 192 23.82 1.68 -10.50
C LEU A 192 24.57 2.88 -11.07
N ILE A 193 24.61 3.98 -10.31
CA ILE A 193 25.26 5.23 -10.70
C ILE A 193 26.37 5.50 -9.69
N ASN A 194 27.63 5.43 -10.12
CA ASN A 194 28.80 5.60 -9.24
C ASN A 194 28.79 4.67 -8.00
N GLY A 195 28.32 3.42 -8.18
CA GLY A 195 28.27 2.42 -7.10
C GLY A 195 27.10 2.62 -6.12
N LYS A 196 26.16 3.51 -6.42
CA LYS A 196 24.96 3.81 -5.64
C LYS A 196 23.72 3.37 -6.39
N THR A 197 22.70 2.92 -5.67
CA THR A 197 21.48 2.31 -6.23
C THR A 197 20.38 3.35 -6.36
N TYR A 198 19.82 3.50 -7.55
CA TYR A 198 18.72 4.43 -7.82
C TYR A 198 17.55 3.67 -8.47
N PHE A 199 16.33 3.93 -8.01
CA PHE A 199 15.18 3.59 -8.84
C PHE A 199 14.93 4.69 -9.85
N VAL A 200 14.37 4.29 -10.99
CA VAL A 200 14.20 5.13 -12.17
C VAL A 200 12.74 5.49 -12.33
N ALA A 201 12.47 6.77 -12.53
CA ALA A 201 11.14 7.25 -12.84
C ALA A 201 11.16 8.28 -13.98
N SER A 202 10.37 8.10 -15.02
CA SER A 202 10.23 9.13 -16.05
C SER A 202 9.59 10.41 -15.51
N ARG A 203 10.03 11.54 -16.03
CA ARG A 203 9.35 12.82 -15.87
C ARG A 203 7.92 12.73 -16.41
N GLN A 204 7.01 13.43 -15.74
CA GLN A 204 5.58 13.34 -16.00
C GLN A 204 5.09 14.54 -16.80
N ASP A 205 4.00 14.38 -17.55
CA ASP A 205 3.32 15.52 -18.17
C ASP A 205 2.54 16.37 -17.16
N ALA A 206 1.98 17.49 -17.61
CA ALA A 206 1.24 18.40 -16.74
C ALA A 206 0.01 17.75 -16.10
N VAL A 207 -0.67 16.83 -16.78
CA VAL A 207 -1.88 16.18 -16.24
C VAL A 207 -1.50 15.25 -15.09
N ASN A 208 -0.46 14.45 -15.26
CA ASN A 208 0.04 13.54 -14.25
C ASN A 208 0.64 14.29 -13.05
N ARG A 209 1.35 15.39 -13.28
CA ARG A 209 1.82 16.23 -12.17
C ARG A 209 0.67 16.86 -11.40
N ASP A 210 -0.36 17.33 -12.09
CA ASP A 210 -1.54 17.90 -11.45
C ASP A 210 -2.27 16.88 -10.58
N PHE A 211 -2.44 15.65 -11.08
CA PHE A 211 -2.99 14.53 -10.30
C PHE A 211 -2.19 14.25 -9.02
N LYS A 212 -0.84 14.32 -9.11
CA LYS A 212 0.12 14.12 -8.02
C LYS A 212 0.21 15.26 -7.00
N ARG A 213 -0.62 16.31 -7.11
CA ARG A 213 -0.78 17.29 -6.01
C ARG A 213 -1.70 16.79 -4.88
N THR A 214 -2.55 15.80 -5.18
CA THR A 214 -3.56 15.27 -4.26
C THR A 214 -3.10 13.96 -3.63
N TRP A 215 -3.83 13.49 -2.60
CA TRP A 215 -3.56 12.18 -2.01
C TRP A 215 -3.54 11.06 -3.07
N PHE A 216 -4.46 11.07 -4.05
CA PHE A 216 -4.52 10.03 -5.07
C PHE A 216 -3.20 9.81 -5.80
N GLY A 217 -2.55 10.91 -6.23
CA GLY A 217 -1.29 10.81 -6.94
C GLY A 217 -0.08 10.69 -6.02
N ILE A 218 -0.14 11.18 -4.78
CA ILE A 218 0.91 10.96 -3.78
C ILE A 218 0.94 9.49 -3.33
N SER A 219 -0.21 8.88 -3.00
CA SER A 219 -0.30 7.46 -2.64
C SER A 219 0.15 6.57 -3.80
N SER A 220 -0.32 6.85 -5.03
CA SER A 220 0.12 6.17 -6.25
C SER A 220 1.61 6.34 -6.57
N SER A 221 2.26 7.39 -6.06
CA SER A 221 3.71 7.56 -6.26
C SER A 221 4.48 6.85 -5.16
N LEU A 222 3.99 6.91 -3.91
CA LEU A 222 4.60 6.25 -2.77
C LEU A 222 4.55 4.72 -2.91
N ASN A 223 3.42 4.17 -3.34
CA ASN A 223 3.29 2.73 -3.58
C ASN A 223 4.24 2.27 -4.71
N PHE A 224 4.40 3.07 -5.77
CA PHE A 224 5.31 2.80 -6.87
C PHE A 224 6.77 2.89 -6.41
N TYR A 225 7.12 3.89 -5.60
CA TYR A 225 8.47 3.99 -5.04
C TYR A 225 8.79 2.77 -4.17
N ALA A 226 7.86 2.37 -3.30
CA ALA A 226 8.03 1.17 -2.49
C ALA A 226 8.16 -0.10 -3.35
N HIS A 227 7.35 -0.24 -4.41
CA HIS A 227 7.46 -1.35 -5.36
C HIS A 227 8.86 -1.42 -5.99
N GLU A 228 9.34 -0.31 -6.53
CA GLU A 228 10.62 -0.27 -7.22
C GLU A 228 11.76 -0.54 -6.24
N ILE A 229 11.76 0.13 -5.09
CA ILE A 229 12.75 -0.09 -4.04
C ILE A 229 12.78 -1.55 -3.58
N HIS A 230 11.64 -2.23 -3.51
CA HIS A 230 11.59 -3.62 -3.08
C HIS A 230 12.37 -4.58 -3.99
N HIS A 231 12.54 -4.25 -5.27
CA HIS A 231 13.41 -5.05 -6.16
C HIS A 231 14.89 -5.01 -5.75
N ALA A 232 15.33 -4.00 -4.98
CA ALA A 232 16.67 -3.93 -4.41
C ALA A 232 16.80 -4.67 -3.06
N ASP A 233 15.71 -5.12 -2.45
CA ASP A 233 15.79 -5.85 -1.18
C ASP A 233 16.43 -7.22 -1.37
N PRO A 234 17.40 -7.61 -0.51
CA PRO A 234 18.00 -8.93 -0.57
C PRO A 234 16.96 -10.04 -0.37
N GLY A 235 16.76 -10.85 -1.41
CA GLY A 235 15.86 -11.99 -1.37
C GLY A 235 14.38 -11.65 -1.64
N ALA A 236 14.07 -10.41 -2.03
CA ALA A 236 12.73 -10.07 -2.49
C ALA A 236 12.31 -10.95 -3.69
N PRO A 237 11.04 -11.41 -3.73
CA PRO A 237 10.53 -12.15 -4.87
C PRO A 237 10.56 -11.32 -6.16
N GLY A 238 11.18 -11.88 -7.21
CA GLY A 238 11.11 -11.30 -8.55
C GLY A 238 9.74 -11.49 -9.20
N HIS A 239 9.52 -10.80 -10.32
CA HIS A 239 8.29 -10.96 -11.09
C HIS A 239 8.23 -12.24 -11.92
N VAL A 240 7.01 -12.73 -12.11
CA VAL A 240 6.65 -13.85 -12.97
C VAL A 240 5.61 -13.43 -14.02
N ASN A 241 5.22 -14.38 -14.87
CA ASN A 241 4.11 -14.24 -15.82
C ASN A 241 2.91 -15.07 -15.35
N GLY A 242 1.78 -14.95 -16.06
CA GLY A 242 0.64 -15.85 -15.91
C GLY A 242 -0.44 -15.35 -14.96
N CYS A 243 -0.39 -14.08 -14.55
CA CYS A 243 -1.51 -13.43 -13.87
C CYS A 243 -2.53 -12.90 -14.90
N GLN A 244 -3.71 -12.47 -14.42
CA GLN A 244 -4.79 -11.99 -15.29
C GLN A 244 -4.34 -10.82 -16.19
N ALA A 245 -3.51 -9.92 -15.69
CA ALA A 245 -3.01 -8.77 -16.46
C ALA A 245 -1.98 -9.14 -17.55
N LEU A 246 -1.23 -10.24 -17.36
CA LEU A 246 -0.13 -10.68 -18.23
C LEU A 246 -0.15 -12.22 -18.35
N PRO A 247 -1.16 -12.79 -19.03
CA PRO A 247 -1.46 -14.22 -18.96
C PRO A 247 -0.53 -15.10 -19.81
N LEU A 248 0.24 -14.53 -20.75
CA LEU A 248 1.02 -15.30 -21.70
C LEU A 248 2.47 -15.49 -21.23
N PRO A 249 3.10 -16.66 -21.50
CA PRO A 249 4.53 -16.85 -21.25
C PRO A 249 5.45 -15.90 -22.04
N SER A 250 4.94 -15.31 -23.12
CA SER A 250 5.66 -14.33 -23.95
C SER A 250 5.56 -12.89 -23.44
N ASP A 251 4.67 -12.62 -22.48
CA ASP A 251 4.55 -11.30 -21.89
C ASP A 251 5.83 -10.95 -21.10
N PRO A 252 6.15 -9.67 -20.91
CA PRO A 252 7.19 -9.30 -19.94
C PRO A 252 6.75 -9.74 -18.53
N PRO A 253 7.66 -10.27 -17.69
CA PRO A 253 7.35 -10.53 -16.29
C PRO A 253 6.85 -9.27 -15.59
N GLY A 254 5.73 -9.39 -14.89
CA GLY A 254 5.06 -8.25 -14.26
C GLY A 254 3.90 -8.68 -13.35
N CYS A 255 4.03 -9.86 -12.76
CA CYS A 255 3.11 -10.43 -11.79
C CYS A 255 3.89 -10.87 -10.55
N ASP A 256 3.21 -10.94 -9.40
CA ASP A 256 3.67 -11.68 -8.24
C ASP A 256 3.11 -13.11 -8.29
N ALA A 257 3.92 -14.10 -7.93
CA ALA A 257 3.50 -15.51 -7.99
C ALA A 257 2.38 -15.83 -6.99
N THR A 258 2.45 -15.25 -5.80
CA THR A 258 1.51 -15.46 -4.70
C THR A 258 1.48 -14.24 -3.79
N TYR A 259 0.34 -13.97 -3.15
CA TYR A 259 0.30 -13.04 -2.02
C TYR A 259 0.66 -13.80 -0.74
N ASP A 260 1.83 -13.48 -0.17
CA ASP A 260 2.32 -14.08 1.07
C ASP A 260 2.94 -12.98 1.94
N LEU A 261 2.37 -12.74 3.12
CA LEU A 261 2.88 -11.71 4.03
C LEU A 261 4.27 -12.05 4.60
N THR A 262 4.70 -13.31 4.54
CA THR A 262 6.04 -13.74 5.01
C THR A 262 7.10 -13.63 3.93
N ASN A 263 6.68 -13.46 2.68
CA ASN A 263 7.56 -13.32 1.52
C ASN A 263 6.84 -12.53 0.42
N LEU A 264 6.54 -11.27 0.74
CA LEU A 264 5.68 -10.42 -0.06
C LEU A 264 6.44 -9.96 -1.32
N GLY A 265 5.83 -10.05 -2.50
CA GLY A 265 6.40 -9.49 -3.73
C GLY A 265 6.11 -7.99 -3.89
N SER A 266 6.70 -7.37 -4.92
CA SER A 266 6.62 -5.92 -5.11
C SER A 266 5.19 -5.42 -5.42
N TYR A 267 4.33 -6.21 -6.09
CA TYR A 267 2.90 -5.85 -6.21
C TYR A 267 2.13 -6.13 -4.91
N GLY A 268 2.58 -7.09 -4.12
CA GLY A 268 2.15 -7.32 -2.74
C GLY A 268 2.37 -6.11 -1.85
N VAL A 269 3.54 -5.45 -1.95
CA VAL A 269 3.83 -4.19 -1.23
C VAL A 269 2.83 -3.10 -1.61
N GLN A 270 2.57 -2.90 -2.91
CA GLN A 270 1.59 -1.91 -3.39
C GLN A 270 0.19 -2.20 -2.87
N TYR A 271 -0.28 -3.44 -3.06
CA TYR A 271 -1.57 -3.88 -2.53
C TYR A 271 -1.67 -3.63 -1.02
N TRP A 272 -0.63 -3.98 -0.26
CA TRP A 272 -0.65 -3.88 1.19
C TRP A 272 -0.73 -2.43 1.66
N LEU A 273 0.07 -1.51 1.09
CA LEU A 273 0.01 -0.09 1.42
C LEU A 273 -1.36 0.51 1.12
N GLU A 274 -1.89 0.28 -0.09
CA GLU A 274 -3.21 0.77 -0.50
C GLU A 274 -4.33 0.19 0.38
N SER A 275 -4.30 -1.11 0.66
CA SER A 275 -5.26 -1.74 1.56
C SER A 275 -5.18 -1.16 2.98
N SER A 276 -3.98 -0.80 3.42
CA SER A 276 -3.75 -0.26 4.75
C SER A 276 -4.24 1.17 4.90
N TRP A 277 -4.10 2.01 3.87
CA TRP A 277 -4.69 3.35 3.87
C TRP A 277 -6.21 3.30 3.75
N ALA A 278 -6.74 2.48 2.84
CA ALA A 278 -8.18 2.31 2.64
C ALA A 278 -8.93 1.89 3.91
N THR A 279 -8.33 0.97 4.67
CA THR A 279 -8.90 0.45 5.93
C THR A 279 -8.51 1.29 7.15
N GLY A 280 -7.62 2.26 7.01
CA GLY A 280 -7.08 3.03 8.12
C GLY A 280 -6.11 2.26 9.03
N TYR A 281 -5.60 1.10 8.61
CA TYR A 281 -4.50 0.42 9.31
C TYR A 281 -3.27 1.32 9.39
N LEU A 282 -2.88 1.95 8.28
CA LEU A 282 -1.92 3.05 8.30
C LEU A 282 -2.71 4.36 8.38
N ASN A 283 -2.87 4.88 9.60
CA ASN A 283 -3.64 6.08 9.83
C ASN A 283 -2.79 7.33 9.55
N ILE A 284 -3.16 8.02 8.47
CA ILE A 284 -2.57 9.29 8.02
C ILE A 284 -3.56 10.46 8.18
N GLY A 285 -4.62 10.26 8.97
CA GLY A 285 -5.62 11.28 9.22
C GLY A 285 -6.61 11.52 8.08
N ILE A 286 -6.88 10.52 7.23
CA ILE A 286 -7.95 10.62 6.21
C ILE A 286 -9.28 10.97 6.88
N GLY A 287 -9.58 10.37 8.03
CA GLY A 287 -10.79 10.63 8.81
C GLY A 287 -10.91 12.06 9.35
N CYS A 288 -9.83 12.85 9.36
CA CYS A 288 -9.85 14.27 9.76
C CYS A 288 -10.32 15.21 8.63
N SER A 289 -10.39 14.74 7.39
CA SER A 289 -10.93 15.50 6.26
C SER A 289 -12.46 15.53 6.26
N PRO A 290 -13.08 16.49 5.54
CA PRO A 290 -14.53 16.46 5.30
C PRO A 290 -14.96 15.09 4.73
N PHE A 291 -16.15 14.63 5.11
CA PHE A 291 -16.66 13.29 4.78
C PHE A 291 -16.50 12.92 3.30
N ALA A 292 -16.82 13.82 2.37
CA ALA A 292 -16.71 13.57 0.94
C ALA A 292 -15.26 13.33 0.49
N THR A 293 -14.30 14.06 1.06
CA THR A 293 -12.87 13.89 0.78
C THR A 293 -12.36 12.59 1.39
N ALA A 294 -12.70 12.30 2.65
CA ALA A 294 -12.32 11.07 3.32
C ALA A 294 -12.83 9.83 2.56
N MET A 295 -14.09 9.89 2.10
CA MET A 295 -14.70 8.86 1.25
C MET A 295 -13.95 8.68 -0.06
N ALA A 296 -13.63 9.78 -0.74
CA ALA A 296 -12.95 9.72 -2.02
C ALA A 296 -11.55 9.11 -1.86
N TYR A 297 -10.79 9.49 -0.84
CA TYR A 297 -9.46 8.97 -0.53
C TYR A 297 -9.50 7.47 -0.21
N ALA A 298 -10.30 7.04 0.75
CA ALA A 298 -10.37 5.62 1.11
C ALA A 298 -10.92 4.75 -0.03
N THR A 299 -11.86 5.27 -0.83
CA THR A 299 -12.39 4.55 -2.01
C THR A 299 -11.34 4.44 -3.11
N TRP A 300 -10.56 5.50 -3.35
CA TRP A 300 -9.43 5.47 -4.27
C TRP A 300 -8.42 4.40 -3.86
N ASP A 301 -8.02 4.38 -2.59
CA ASP A 301 -7.03 3.43 -2.09
C ASP A 301 -7.57 1.98 -2.19
N ALA A 302 -8.85 1.76 -1.83
CA ALA A 302 -9.49 0.45 -1.97
C ALA A 302 -9.55 -0.03 -3.44
N ASN A 303 -9.90 0.87 -4.37
CA ASN A 303 -9.94 0.54 -5.79
C ASN A 303 -8.55 0.27 -6.35
N SER A 304 -7.55 1.04 -5.92
CA SER A 304 -6.14 0.85 -6.32
C SER A 304 -5.61 -0.50 -5.81
N ALA A 305 -5.85 -0.84 -4.54
CA ALA A 305 -5.54 -2.17 -4.01
C ALA A 305 -6.21 -3.28 -4.83
N ASN A 306 -7.50 -3.13 -5.13
CA ASN A 306 -8.23 -4.13 -5.91
C ASN A 306 -7.72 -4.28 -7.35
N ALA A 307 -7.21 -3.20 -7.97
CA ALA A 307 -6.61 -3.26 -9.30
C ALA A 307 -5.32 -4.11 -9.31
N PHE A 308 -4.54 -4.10 -8.22
CA PHE A 308 -3.34 -4.95 -8.13
C PHE A 308 -3.65 -6.44 -7.98
N ARG A 309 -4.89 -6.83 -7.67
CA ARG A 309 -5.26 -8.26 -7.56
C ARG A 309 -5.05 -9.02 -8.86
N ASP A 310 -5.20 -8.34 -10.00
CA ASP A 310 -4.96 -8.91 -11.34
C ASP A 310 -3.47 -9.17 -11.63
N ARG A 311 -2.58 -8.72 -10.73
CA ARG A 311 -1.12 -8.94 -10.76
C ARG A 311 -0.66 -10.18 -10.00
N PHE A 312 -1.57 -11.01 -9.46
CA PHE A 312 -1.21 -12.25 -8.75
C PHE A 312 -1.58 -13.50 -9.53
N VAL A 313 -0.68 -14.48 -9.59
CA VAL A 313 -0.92 -15.76 -10.29
C VAL A 313 -1.76 -16.71 -9.43
N THR A 314 -1.37 -16.88 -8.17
CA THR A 314 -2.05 -17.75 -7.20
C THR A 314 -2.26 -17.01 -5.89
N ASN A 315 -3.13 -17.55 -5.01
CA ASN A 315 -3.44 -16.97 -3.71
C ASN A 315 -3.68 -15.45 -3.77
N VAL A 316 -4.56 -15.00 -4.67
CA VAL A 316 -4.85 -13.59 -4.88
C VAL A 316 -5.30 -12.95 -3.55
N PRO A 317 -4.81 -11.75 -3.18
CA PRO A 317 -5.18 -11.13 -1.92
C PRO A 317 -6.69 -10.84 -1.86
N PRO A 318 -7.26 -10.66 -0.65
CA PRO A 318 -8.69 -10.41 -0.48
C PRO A 318 -9.12 -9.10 -1.17
N LEU A 319 -10.42 -8.98 -1.46
CA LEU A 319 -10.97 -7.71 -1.90
C LEU A 319 -10.92 -6.70 -0.75
N VAL A 320 -10.50 -5.48 -1.07
CA VAL A 320 -10.47 -4.35 -0.15
C VAL A 320 -11.75 -3.55 -0.32
N THR A 321 -12.36 -3.18 0.80
CA THR A 321 -13.42 -2.18 0.84
C THR A 321 -12.92 -0.98 1.64
N ALA A 322 -13.59 0.17 1.49
CA ALA A 322 -13.37 1.34 2.33
C ALA A 322 -14.41 1.31 3.46
N PRO A 323 -14.10 0.76 4.65
CA PRO A 323 -15.05 0.75 5.76
C PRO A 323 -15.22 2.14 6.37
N GLN A 324 -16.37 2.39 6.99
CA GLN A 324 -16.57 3.57 7.85
C GLN A 324 -15.99 3.34 9.25
N PRO A 325 -15.32 4.33 9.85
CA PRO A 325 -14.96 5.64 9.28
C PRO A 325 -13.85 5.53 8.22
N TYR A 326 -14.03 6.21 7.08
CA TYR A 326 -13.13 6.09 5.91
C TYR A 326 -11.68 6.47 6.26
N GLY A 327 -10.75 5.52 6.06
CA GLY A 327 -9.33 5.69 6.35
C GLY A 327 -9.00 5.81 7.85
N GLY A 328 -9.91 5.37 8.72
CA GLY A 328 -9.74 5.35 10.17
C GLY A 328 -10.30 6.57 10.89
N PRO A 329 -10.23 6.58 12.23
CA PRO A 329 -10.69 7.71 13.04
C PRO A 329 -9.78 8.93 12.87
N CYS A 330 -10.34 10.13 13.05
CA CYS A 330 -9.54 11.33 13.27
C CYS A 330 -9.01 11.32 14.71
N VAL A 331 -7.70 11.22 14.89
CA VAL A 331 -7.00 11.02 16.17
C VAL A 331 -5.90 12.02 16.39
#